data_AF-A0A7Z9FVV1-F1
#
_entry.id   AF-A0A7Z9FVV1-F1
#
_cell.length_a   1.000
_cell.length_b   1.000
_cell.length_c   1.000
_cell.angle_alpha   90.00
_cell.angle_beta   90.00
_cell.angle_gamma   90.00
#
_symmetry.space_group_name_H-M   'P 1'
#
loop_
_entity.id
_entity.type
_entity.pdbx_description
1 polymer ?
#
loop_
_entity_poly.entity_id
_entity_poly.type
_entity_poly.pdbx_seq_one_letter_code
_entity_poly.pdbx_strand_id
1 'polypeptide(L)'
;MNQVWGNITGNDDNPRTLVVVFLRGGTDGLTLVPPIGDSDYWRKRPVIAVNENTIVRLEGEKRFGLHPLLAGLTEPYSNGDLAVIHCVGSE
;
A
#
# COMPACT_ATOMS: atom_id res chain seq x y z
N MET A 1 -22.67 -11.38 -11.93
CA MET A 1 -21.34 -10.93 -11.48
C MET A 1 -20.36 -11.34 -12.57
N ASN A 2 -19.91 -10.41 -13.39
CA ASN A 2 -19.07 -10.73 -14.55
C ASN A 2 -17.61 -10.74 -14.11
N GLN A 3 -17.01 -11.93 -14.07
CA GLN A 3 -15.56 -12.07 -13.89
C GLN A 3 -14.87 -11.74 -15.22
N VAL A 4 -13.90 -10.83 -15.16
CA VAL A 4 -13.02 -10.51 -16.28
C VAL A 4 -11.87 -11.50 -16.25
N TRP A 5 -11.72 -12.28 -17.32
CA TRP A 5 -10.60 -13.20 -17.52
C TRP A 5 -9.45 -12.43 -18.16
N GLY A 6 -8.34 -12.28 -17.45
CA GLY A 6 -7.06 -11.94 -18.07
C GLY A 6 -6.45 -13.22 -18.63
N ASN A 7 -6.14 -13.26 -19.92
CA ASN A 7 -5.39 -14.37 -20.52
C ASN A 7 -3.96 -14.33 -20.00
N ILE A 8 -3.66 -15.11 -18.94
CA ILE A 8 -2.30 -15.37 -18.50
C ILE A 8 -1.74 -16.47 -19.42
N THR A 9 -1.03 -16.09 -20.48
CA THR A 9 -0.24 -17.06 -21.26
C THR A 9 1.05 -17.34 -20.51
N GLY A 10 0.97 -18.18 -19.48
CA GLY A 10 2.10 -18.72 -18.76
C GLY A 10 2.40 -20.14 -19.24
N ASN A 11 3.66 -20.41 -19.55
CA ASN A 11 4.20 -21.76 -19.74
C ASN A 11 3.95 -22.58 -18.46
N ASP A 12 2.92 -23.44 -18.51
CA ASP A 12 2.48 -24.44 -17.53
C ASP A 12 2.80 -24.12 -16.06
N ASP A 13 1.83 -23.54 -15.34
CA ASP A 13 1.67 -23.56 -13.87
C ASP A 13 2.94 -23.55 -13.01
N ASN A 14 3.98 -22.82 -13.42
CA ASN A 14 5.20 -22.72 -12.63
C ASN A 14 4.87 -21.84 -11.40
N PRO A 15 4.94 -22.37 -10.16
CA PRO A 15 4.57 -21.64 -8.94
C PRO A 15 5.52 -20.47 -8.61
N ARG A 16 6.41 -20.08 -9.53
CA ARG A 16 7.42 -19.04 -9.38
C ARG A 16 7.18 -17.86 -10.32
N THR A 17 5.92 -17.43 -10.42
CA THR A 17 5.58 -16.23 -11.18
C THR A 17 5.68 -15.00 -10.27
N LEU A 18 6.58 -14.07 -10.59
CA LEU A 18 6.64 -12.76 -9.95
C LEU A 18 5.79 -11.77 -10.76
N VAL A 19 4.73 -11.24 -10.14
CA VAL A 19 3.95 -10.14 -10.70
C VAL A 19 4.43 -8.83 -10.10
N VAL A 20 4.87 -7.91 -10.96
CA VAL A 20 5.28 -6.56 -10.54
C VAL A 20 4.26 -5.55 -11.07
N VAL A 21 3.62 -4.82 -10.16
CA VAL A 21 2.70 -3.73 -10.49
C VAL A 21 3.39 -2.40 -10.27
N PHE A 22 3.71 -1.70 -11.36
CA PHE A 22 4.27 -0.35 -11.28
C PHE A 22 3.16 0.70 -11.36
N LEU A 23 2.98 1.44 -10.26
CA LEU A 23 1.96 2.49 -10.16
C LEU A 23 2.47 3.81 -10.74
N ARG A 24 2.26 4.01 -12.05
CA ARG A 24 2.59 5.27 -12.74
C ARG A 24 1.54 6.34 -12.41
N GLY A 25 1.95 7.61 -12.36
CA GLY A 25 1.02 8.74 -12.31
C GLY A 25 0.87 9.45 -10.96
N GLY A 26 1.87 9.34 -10.07
CA GLY A 26 1.96 10.18 -8.87
C GLY A 26 1.49 9.51 -7.58
N THR A 27 1.20 8.21 -7.60
CA THR A 27 1.03 7.44 -6.36
C THR A 27 2.33 7.42 -5.59
N ASP A 28 2.37 8.08 -4.44
CA ASP A 28 3.53 8.11 -3.56
C ASP A 28 3.32 7.32 -2.27
N GLY A 29 4.43 6.81 -1.71
CA GLY A 29 4.39 5.96 -0.53
C GLY A 29 3.78 6.61 0.71
N LEU A 30 3.90 7.94 0.86
CA LEU A 30 3.34 8.66 2.02
C LEU A 30 1.84 8.94 1.87
N THR A 31 1.25 8.79 0.67
CA THR A 31 -0.20 8.79 0.50
C THR A 31 -0.78 7.41 0.74
N LEU A 32 -0.14 6.36 0.20
CA LEU A 32 -0.60 4.98 0.38
C LEU A 32 -0.43 4.51 1.83
N VAL A 33 0.70 4.84 2.43
CA VAL A 33 1.10 4.38 3.77
C VAL A 33 1.55 5.60 4.59
N PRO A 34 0.59 6.46 5.02
CA PRO A 34 0.90 7.69 5.73
C PRO A 34 1.49 7.41 7.13
N PRO A 35 2.40 8.28 7.61
CA PRO A 35 2.87 8.23 8.99
C PRO A 35 1.76 8.68 9.96
N ILE A 36 1.86 8.20 11.19
CA ILE A 36 0.92 8.45 12.27
C ILE A 36 1.61 9.31 13.33
N GLY A 37 0.96 10.38 13.78
CA GLY A 37 1.49 11.27 14.81
C GLY A 37 2.69 12.13 14.37
N ASP A 38 3.05 12.12 13.08
CA ASP A 38 4.12 12.97 12.55
C ASP A 38 3.55 14.30 12.00
N SER A 39 3.60 15.35 12.83
CA SER A 39 3.11 16.68 12.44
C SER A 39 3.79 17.27 11.20
N ASP A 40 5.03 16.85 10.88
CA ASP A 40 5.74 17.33 9.70
C ASP A 40 5.09 16.86 8.41
N TYR A 41 4.47 15.68 8.41
CA TYR A 41 3.77 15.13 7.26
C TYR A 41 2.65 16.07 6.79
N TRP A 42 1.74 16.45 7.69
CA TRP A 42 0.65 17.38 7.38
C TRP A 42 1.16 18.79 7.07
N ARG A 43 2.16 19.27 7.81
CA ARG A 43 2.74 20.61 7.58
C ARG A 43 3.38 20.74 6.20
N LYS A 44 4.06 19.70 5.73
CA LYS A 44 4.73 19.69 4.41
C LYS A 44 3.81 19.30 3.27
N ARG A 45 2.62 18.73 3.55
CA ARG A 45 1.67 18.24 2.53
C ARG A 45 0.25 18.78 2.74
N PRO A 46 0.05 20.10 2.81
CA PRO A 46 -1.23 20.70 3.20
C PRO A 46 -2.41 20.36 2.27
N VAL A 47 -2.14 19.98 1.01
CA VAL A 47 -3.16 19.67 0.01
C VAL A 47 -3.46 18.17 -0.10
N ILE A 48 -2.45 17.32 0.13
CA ILE A 48 -2.49 15.89 -0.23
C ILE A 48 -2.23 14.96 0.94
N ALA A 49 -2.06 15.48 2.16
CA ALA A 49 -1.93 14.65 3.36
C ALA A 49 -3.24 13.89 3.63
N VAL A 50 -3.12 12.61 3.98
CA VAL A 50 -4.25 11.82 4.44
C VAL A 50 -4.71 12.35 5.79
N ASN A 51 -6.02 12.50 5.99
CA ASN A 51 -6.56 12.92 7.28
C ASN A 51 -6.22 11.88 8.36
N GLU A 52 -5.61 12.33 9.46
CA GLU A 52 -5.16 11.43 10.53
C GLU A 52 -6.27 10.52 11.06
N ASN A 53 -7.50 11.02 11.14
CA ASN A 53 -8.64 10.29 11.67
C ASN A 53 -9.18 9.21 10.73
N THR A 54 -8.75 9.21 9.47
CA THR A 54 -9.20 8.22 8.48
C THR A 54 -8.13 7.16 8.21
N ILE A 55 -6.90 7.34 8.71
CA ILE A 55 -5.81 6.38 8.54
C ILE A 55 -6.23 5.05 9.17
N VAL A 56 -6.17 3.99 8.37
CA VAL A 56 -6.46 2.63 8.81
C VAL A 56 -5.26 2.09 9.57
N ARG A 57 -5.47 1.68 10.82
CA ARG A 57 -4.42 1.13 11.66
C ARG A 57 -4.09 -0.30 11.25
N LEU A 58 -2.81 -0.63 11.27
CA LEU A 58 -2.30 -1.98 11.09
C LEU A 58 -1.97 -2.57 12.45
N GLU A 59 -2.26 -3.85 12.64
CA GLU A 59 -1.96 -4.54 13.90
C GLU A 59 -0.44 -4.55 14.17
N GLY A 60 -0.05 -4.20 15.39
CA GLY A 60 1.36 -4.17 15.79
C GLY A 60 2.20 -3.02 15.21
N GLU A 61 1.72 -2.26 14.22
CA GLU A 61 2.41 -1.09 13.66
C GLU A 61 1.84 0.21 14.24
N LYS A 62 2.75 1.08 14.70
CA LYS A 62 2.40 2.32 15.42
C LYS A 62 2.77 3.59 14.65
N ARG A 63 3.75 3.48 13.75
CA ARG A 63 4.34 4.61 13.02
C ARG A 63 3.62 4.89 11.72
N PHE A 64 3.01 3.88 11.12
CA PHE A 64 2.40 3.95 9.80
C PHE A 64 1.02 3.29 9.80
N GLY A 65 0.18 3.72 8.88
CA GLY A 65 -1.09 3.06 8.60
C GLY A 65 -1.36 3.04 7.12
N LEU A 66 -2.56 2.61 6.73
CA LEU A 66 -2.98 2.58 5.33
C LEU A 66 -3.92 3.74 5.00
N HIS A 67 -3.86 4.21 3.75
CA HIS A 67 -4.89 5.05 3.17
C HIS A 67 -6.28 4.37 3.32
N PRO A 68 -7.37 5.11 3.58
CA PRO A 68 -8.72 4.54 3.75
C PRO A 68 -9.14 3.58 2.62
N LEU A 69 -8.82 3.94 1.38
CA LEU A 69 -9.13 3.13 0.19
C LEU A 69 -8.35 1.80 0.11
N LEU A 70 -7.36 1.61 0.98
CA LEU A 70 -6.58 0.38 1.08
C LEU A 70 -7.00 -0.47 2.29
N ALA A 71 -8.13 -0.18 2.94
CA ALA A 71 -8.60 -0.93 4.11
C ALA A 71 -8.71 -2.45 3.86
N GLY A 72 -8.97 -2.88 2.62
CA GLY A 72 -8.98 -4.31 2.26
C GLY A 72 -7.63 -5.04 2.38
N LEU A 73 -6.53 -4.31 2.63
CA LEU A 73 -5.20 -4.88 2.84
C LEU A 73 -4.85 -5.13 4.31
N THR A 74 -5.74 -4.84 5.25
CA THR A 74 -5.48 -5.10 6.67
C THR A 74 -5.38 -6.60 6.98
N GLU A 75 -6.25 -7.41 6.38
CA GLU A 75 -6.27 -8.87 6.58
C GLU A 75 -4.98 -9.55 6.07
N PRO A 76 -4.53 -9.36 4.81
CA PRO A 76 -3.27 -9.94 4.36
C PRO A 76 -2.05 -9.41 5.14
N TYR A 77 -2.11 -8.18 5.67
CA TYR A 77 -1.06 -7.69 6.55
C TYR A 77 -1.03 -8.45 7.88
N SER A 78 -2.17 -8.59 8.56
CA SER A 78 -2.27 -9.34 9.82
C SER A 78 -1.91 -10.82 9.65
N ASN A 79 -2.21 -11.42 8.50
CA ASN A 79 -1.85 -12.80 8.18
C ASN A 79 -0.35 -12.99 7.85
N GLY A 80 0.40 -11.90 7.66
CA GLY A 80 1.80 -11.94 7.23
C GLY A 80 2.02 -12.17 5.73
N ASP A 81 0.94 -12.13 4.94
CA ASP A 81 0.98 -12.26 3.47
C ASP A 81 1.38 -10.94 2.77
N LEU A 82 1.30 -9.81 3.49
CA LEU A 82 1.68 -8.49 3.00
C LEU A 82 2.70 -7.82 3.92
N ALA A 83 3.76 -7.28 3.32
CA ALA A 83 4.72 -6.41 3.99
C ALA A 83 4.80 -5.06 3.28
N VAL A 84 4.97 -3.99 4.07
CA VAL A 84 5.30 -2.66 3.57
C VAL A 84 6.75 -2.36 3.92
N ILE A 85 7.55 -1.99 2.92
CA ILE A 85 8.97 -1.64 3.11
C ILE A 85 9.17 -0.20 2.66
N HIS A 86 9.53 0.66 3.60
CA HIS A 86 9.82 2.08 3.36
C HIS A 86 11.29 2.27 2.94
N CYS A 87 11.59 3.43 2.33
CA CYS A 87 12.97 3.85 2.00
C CYS A 87 13.72 2.88 1.06
N VAL A 88 13.02 2.20 0.17
CA VAL A 88 13.61 1.24 -0.79
C VAL A 88 14.14 1.86 -2.09
N GLY A 89 14.13 3.19 -2.19
CA GLY A 89 14.70 3.89 -3.34
C GLY A 89 16.24 3.90 -3.29
N SER A 90 16.86 3.89 -4.47
CA SER A 90 18.28 4.25 -4.64
C SER A 90 18.36 5.66 -5.20
N GLU A 91 19.44 6.36 -4.85
CA GLU A 91 19.91 7.54 -5.58
C GLU A 91 20.45 7.18 -6.97
#